data_AF-A0AAJ2ATP4-F1
#
_entry.id   AF-A0AAJ2ATP4-F1
#
_cell.length_a   1.000
_cell.length_b   1.000
_cell.length_c   1.000
_cell.angle_alpha   90.00
_cell.angle_beta   90.00
_cell.angle_gamma   90.00
#
_symmetry.space_group_name_H-M   'P 1'
#
loop_
_entity.id
_entity.type
_entity.pdbx_description
1 polymer ?
#
loop_
_entity_poly.entity_id
_entity_poly.type
_entity_poly.pdbx_seq_one_letter_code
_entity_poly.pdbx_strand_id
1 'polypeptide(L)'
;MLHEAKDTVGVAVVEGIKAGSQLNAWIMDEDEIVTVPAKQDIPIGHKVALKDMKVGDTVFKYGVDIGKVVAPISAGEHAHVHNIKTKRW
;
A
#
# COMPACT_ATOMS: atom_id res chain seq x y z
N MET A 1 1.77 -8.38 -0.44
CA MET A 1 0.54 -9.15 -0.72
C MET A 1 -0.61 -8.20 -0.98
N LEU A 2 -1.25 -8.34 -2.14
CA LEU A 2 -2.56 -7.78 -2.48
C LEU A 2 -3.58 -8.92 -2.52
N HIS A 3 -4.85 -8.59 -2.28
CA HIS A 3 -5.93 -9.57 -2.45
C HIS A 3 -6.62 -9.34 -3.79
N GLU A 4 -6.98 -8.08 -4.09
CA GLU A 4 -7.67 -7.73 -5.32
C GLU A 4 -6.86 -6.73 -6.16
N ALA A 5 -7.04 -6.74 -7.49
CA ALA A 5 -6.39 -5.79 -8.40
C ALA A 5 -6.74 -4.31 -8.13
N LYS A 6 -7.91 -4.07 -7.52
CA LYS A 6 -8.36 -2.73 -7.14
C LYS A 6 -7.67 -2.21 -5.87
N ASP A 7 -6.97 -3.07 -5.13
CA ASP A 7 -6.30 -2.67 -3.90
C ASP A 7 -5.26 -1.58 -4.17
N THR A 8 -5.35 -0.50 -3.42
CA THR A 8 -4.42 0.64 -3.53
C THR A 8 -3.21 0.48 -2.63
N VAL A 9 -3.30 -0.44 -1.68
CA VAL A 9 -2.26 -0.71 -0.68
C VAL A 9 -2.03 -2.21 -0.51
N GLY A 10 -0.76 -2.60 -0.42
CA GLY A 10 -0.35 -3.96 -0.07
C GLY A 10 0.11 -4.03 1.38
N VAL A 11 0.23 -5.24 1.94
CA VAL A 11 0.87 -5.47 3.25
C VAL A 11 2.29 -6.00 3.04
N ALA A 12 3.24 -5.42 3.77
CA ALA A 12 4.60 -5.92 3.90
C ALA A 12 4.60 -7.23 4.70
N VAL A 13 5.08 -8.31 4.10
CA VAL A 13 5.11 -9.67 4.71
C VAL A 13 6.53 -10.18 4.97
N VAL A 14 7.53 -9.35 4.69
CA VAL A 14 8.95 -9.62 4.93
C VAL A 14 9.52 -8.53 5.83
N GLU A 15 10.54 -8.89 6.60
CA GLU A 15 11.30 -7.95 7.41
C GLU A 15 12.40 -7.26 6.59
N GLY A 16 12.97 -6.19 7.14
CA GLY A 16 14.16 -5.56 6.56
C GLY A 16 13.94 -4.78 5.27
N ILE A 17 12.70 -4.36 4.96
CA ILE A 17 12.44 -3.46 3.84
C ILE A 17 13.12 -2.12 4.11
N LYS A 18 14.09 -1.79 3.26
CA LYS A 18 14.83 -0.52 3.28
C LYS A 18 14.43 0.36 2.11
N ALA A 19 14.73 1.65 2.20
CA ALA A 19 14.67 2.52 1.03
C ALA A 19 15.44 1.90 -0.16
N GLY A 20 14.81 1.87 -1.33
CA GLY A 20 15.35 1.27 -2.55
C GLY A 20 15.13 -0.24 -2.68
N SER A 21 14.63 -0.93 -1.65
CA SER A 21 14.28 -2.35 -1.76
C SER A 21 13.19 -2.55 -2.82
N GLN A 22 13.38 -3.54 -3.69
CA GLN A 22 12.37 -3.92 -4.67
C GLN A 22 11.27 -4.74 -3.98
N LEU A 23 10.05 -4.24 -3.99
CA LEU A 23 8.89 -4.92 -3.40
C LEU A 23 8.15 -5.68 -4.49
N ASN A 24 8.05 -6.99 -4.32
CA ASN A 24 7.23 -7.85 -5.16
C ASN A 24 5.88 -8.03 -4.49
N ALA A 25 4.87 -7.37 -5.04
CA ALA A 25 3.52 -7.40 -4.53
C ALA A 25 2.70 -8.41 -5.37
N TRP A 26 2.53 -9.62 -4.83
CA TRP A 26 1.70 -10.64 -5.45
C TRP A 26 0.21 -10.30 -5.31
N ILE A 27 -0.50 -10.31 -6.43
CA ILE A 27 -1.96 -10.16 -6.57
C ILE A 27 -2.55 -11.56 -6.62
N MET A 28 -3.24 -11.95 -5.54
CA MET A 28 -3.76 -13.32 -5.41
C MET A 28 -4.83 -13.65 -6.46
N ASP A 29 -5.73 -12.71 -6.78
CA ASP A 29 -6.84 -12.96 -7.71
C ASP A 29 -6.39 -13.18 -9.17
N GLU A 30 -5.27 -12.58 -9.58
CA GLU A 30 -4.79 -12.58 -10.97
C GLU A 30 -3.53 -13.44 -11.17
N ASP A 31 -2.98 -13.99 -10.08
CA ASP A 31 -1.67 -14.66 -10.05
C ASP A 31 -0.53 -13.82 -10.67
N GLU A 32 -0.62 -12.50 -10.50
CA GLU A 32 0.34 -11.54 -11.07
C GLU A 32 1.24 -10.92 -9.99
N ILE A 33 2.45 -10.52 -10.39
CA ILE A 33 3.40 -9.82 -9.53
C ILE A 33 3.57 -8.38 -10.02
N VAL A 34 3.18 -7.42 -9.18
CA VAL A 34 3.49 -6.01 -9.38
C VAL A 34 4.75 -5.65 -8.62
N THR A 35 5.67 -4.94 -9.28
CA THR A 35 6.94 -4.57 -8.69
C THR A 35 6.99 -3.07 -8.41
N VAL A 36 7.28 -2.70 -7.15
CA VAL A 36 7.36 -1.29 -6.73
C VAL A 36 8.60 -1.07 -5.86
N PRO A 37 9.45 -0.07 -6.12
CA PRO A 37 10.57 0.24 -5.25
C PRO A 37 10.07 0.90 -3.95
N ALA A 38 10.53 0.43 -2.80
CA ALA A 38 10.28 1.09 -1.52
C ALA A 38 10.96 2.46 -1.48
N LYS A 39 10.23 3.51 -1.12
CA LYS A 39 10.80 4.88 -1.02
C LYS A 39 11.40 5.18 0.35
N GLN A 40 11.04 4.41 1.36
CA GLN A 40 11.58 4.49 2.72
C GLN A 40 11.61 3.10 3.37
N ASP A 41 12.18 3.03 4.57
CA ASP A 41 12.08 1.86 5.42
C ASP A 41 10.61 1.60 5.80
N ILE A 42 10.18 0.35 5.66
CA ILE A 42 8.79 -0.05 5.96
C ILE A 42 8.81 -1.24 6.92
N PRO A 43 8.19 -1.13 8.11
CA PRO A 43 8.11 -2.27 9.03
C PRO A 43 7.24 -3.41 8.46
N ILE A 44 7.53 -4.64 8.85
CA ILE A 44 6.66 -5.79 8.55
C ILE A 44 5.25 -5.56 9.11
N GLY A 45 4.23 -6.03 8.39
CA GLY A 45 2.81 -5.86 8.73
C GLY A 45 2.23 -4.48 8.39
N HIS A 46 3.06 -3.52 8.01
CA HIS A 46 2.59 -2.20 7.61
C HIS A 46 2.12 -2.18 6.15
N LYS A 47 1.34 -1.16 5.80
CA LYS A 47 0.80 -1.00 4.45
C LYS A 47 1.78 -0.22 3.57
N VAL A 48 1.86 -0.60 2.30
CA VAL A 48 2.64 0.07 1.26
C VAL A 48 1.69 0.54 0.17
N ALA A 49 1.82 1.78 -0.28
CA ALA A 49 1.08 2.28 -1.43
C ALA A 49 1.57 1.62 -2.72
N LEU A 50 0.64 1.18 -3.55
CA LEU A 50 0.95 0.48 -4.81
C LEU A 50 0.87 1.38 -6.03
N LYS A 51 0.30 2.58 -5.84
CA LYS A 51 0.19 3.62 -6.84
C LYS A 51 0.24 4.98 -6.16
N ASP A 52 0.46 6.02 -6.95
CA ASP A 52 0.34 7.39 -6.48
C ASP A 52 -1.12 7.71 -6.14
N MET A 53 -1.33 8.35 -4.98
CA MET A 53 -2.63 8.78 -4.48
C MET A 53 -2.55 10.21 -3.98
N LYS A 54 -3.56 11.01 -4.35
CA LYS A 54 -3.72 12.40 -3.97
C LYS A 54 -4.62 12.53 -2.75
N VAL A 55 -4.56 13.67 -2.08
CA VAL A 55 -5.46 13.99 -0.97
C VAL A 55 -6.91 13.88 -1.43
N GLY A 56 -7.72 13.15 -0.65
CA GLY A 56 -9.13 12.89 -0.96
C GLY A 56 -9.38 11.56 -1.66
N ASP A 57 -8.35 10.94 -2.26
CA ASP A 57 -8.48 9.63 -2.89
C ASP A 57 -8.88 8.56 -1.88
N THR A 58 -9.68 7.59 -2.36
CA THR A 58 -10.10 6.44 -1.56
C THR A 58 -8.99 5.40 -1.48
N VAL A 59 -8.76 4.90 -0.26
CA VAL A 59 -7.86 3.78 -0.02
C VAL A 59 -8.68 2.49 -0.04
N PHE A 60 -8.36 1.60 -0.98
CA PHE A 60 -8.94 0.26 -1.08
C PHE A 60 -7.98 -0.80 -0.56
N LYS A 61 -8.53 -1.76 0.20
CA LYS A 61 -7.87 -2.98 0.63
C LYS A 61 -8.92 -4.11 0.74
N TYR A 62 -8.64 -5.28 0.20
CA TYR A 62 -9.61 -6.38 0.08
C TYR A 62 -10.90 -5.95 -0.66
N GLY A 63 -10.78 -5.11 -1.67
CA GLY A 63 -11.94 -4.56 -2.39
C GLY A 63 -12.78 -3.54 -1.60
N VAL A 64 -12.50 -3.34 -0.32
CA VAL A 64 -13.25 -2.48 0.59
C VAL A 64 -12.61 -1.10 0.69
N ASP A 65 -13.45 -0.05 0.70
CA ASP A 65 -13.05 1.31 1.06
C ASP A 65 -12.72 1.36 2.55
N ILE A 66 -11.43 1.42 2.88
CA ILE A 66 -10.95 1.44 4.26
C ILE A 66 -10.70 2.85 4.80
N GLY A 67 -10.78 3.88 3.95
CA GLY A 67 -10.38 5.23 4.35
C GLY A 67 -10.09 6.16 3.18
N LYS A 68 -9.58 7.33 3.55
CA LYS A 68 -9.17 8.38 2.61
C LYS A 68 -7.75 8.85 2.85
N VAL A 69 -7.11 9.25 1.77
CA VAL A 69 -5.80 9.88 1.79
C VAL A 69 -5.92 11.32 2.30
N VAL A 70 -5.11 11.67 3.31
CA VAL A 70 -5.10 12.99 3.96
C VAL A 70 -3.79 13.76 3.73
N ALA A 71 -2.76 13.08 3.24
CA ALA A 71 -1.54 13.68 2.70
C ALA A 71 -1.12 12.87 1.46
N PRO A 72 -0.56 13.48 0.40
CA PRO A 72 -0.16 12.74 -0.80
C PRO A 72 0.71 11.52 -0.48
N ILE A 73 0.52 10.43 -1.22
CA ILE A 73 1.26 9.18 -1.06
C ILE A 73 1.71 8.71 -2.44
N SER A 74 3.00 8.49 -2.64
CA SER A 74 3.50 7.87 -3.85
C SER A 74 3.51 6.34 -3.77
N ALA A 75 3.51 5.68 -4.93
CA ALA A 75 3.82 4.26 -5.03
C ALA A 75 5.15 3.94 -4.32
N GLY A 76 5.15 2.90 -3.49
CA GLY A 76 6.30 2.46 -2.72
C GLY A 76 6.47 3.13 -1.36
N GLU A 77 5.59 4.07 -1.00
CA GLU A 77 5.62 4.73 0.30
C GLU A 77 4.84 3.95 1.36
N HIS A 78 5.24 4.17 2.61
CA HIS A 78 4.55 3.68 3.80
C HIS A 78 3.19 4.35 3.96
N ALA A 79 2.13 3.56 3.78
CA ALA A 79 0.74 3.96 3.92
C ALA A 79 0.26 3.76 5.38
N HIS A 80 0.11 4.85 6.15
CA HIS A 80 -0.18 4.78 7.59
C HIS A 80 -1.00 5.98 8.08
N VAL A 81 -1.17 6.11 9.40
CA VAL A 81 -2.02 7.14 10.03
C VAL A 81 -1.67 8.59 9.67
N HIS A 82 -0.42 8.86 9.24
CA HIS A 82 0.01 10.21 8.87
C HIS A 82 -0.48 10.64 7.47
N ASN A 83 -0.81 9.68 6.60
CA ASN A 83 -1.28 9.94 5.24
C ASN A 83 -2.64 9.31 4.92
N ILE A 84 -3.17 8.44 5.80
CA ILE A 84 -4.48 7.80 5.65
C ILE A 84 -5.29 8.02 6.93
N LYS A 85 -6.53 8.47 6.75
CA LYS A 85 -7.55 8.45 7.79
C LYS A 85 -8.55 7.33 7.50
N THR A 86 -8.61 6.35 8.39
CA THR A 86 -9.54 5.23 8.27
C THR A 86 -10.97 5.70 8.50
N LYS A 87 -11.92 5.11 7.76
CA LYS A 87 -13.33 5.24 8.12
C LYS A 87 -13.55 4.37 9.36
N ARG A 88 -13.84 5.01 10.50
CA ARG A 88 -14.37 4.29 11.67
C ARG A 88 -15.78 3.82 11.31
N TRP A 89 -16.01 2.53 11.43
CA TRP A 89 -17.33 1.95 11.58
C TRP A 89 -17.68 1.91 13.07
#